data_AF-A0A164PAK7-F1
#
_entry.id   AF-A0A164PAK7-F1
#
_cell.length_a   1.000
_cell.length_b   1.000
_cell.length_c   1.000
_cell.angle_alpha   90.00
_cell.angle_beta   90.00
_cell.angle_gamma   90.00
#
_symmetry.space_group_name_H-M   'P 1'
#
loop_
_entity.id
_entity.type
_entity.pdbx_description
1 polymer ?
#
loop_
_entity_poly.entity_id
_entity_poly.type
_entity_poly.pdbx_seq_one_letter_code
_entity_poly.pdbx_strand_id
1 'polypeptide(L)'
;MLLGAFALSTGAALVCMPIASARPDAGEANVAVLKVNHANGEVTAAYECSGIENPKIEVTLTHKANGKTGKGETNKLTCDGKPHFAVFATNLGPGKHGDKYDADISLGETDVRIQGQEDANVGG
;
A
#
# COMPACT_ATOMS: atom_id res chain seq x y z
N MET A 1 -52.43 -1.64 21.79
CA MET A 1 -52.04 -1.48 20.37
C MET A 1 -51.20 -0.21 20.24
N LEU A 2 -50.20 -0.25 19.35
CA LEU A 2 -49.21 0.79 18.96
C LEU A 2 -48.12 1.10 20.03
N LEU A 3 -46.86 0.64 19.97
CA LEU A 3 -45.80 0.68 18.93
C LEU A 3 -45.49 2.10 18.41
N GLY A 4 -44.25 2.55 18.64
CA GLY A 4 -43.60 3.68 17.95
C GLY A 4 -42.90 4.64 18.93
N ALA A 5 -41.63 5.02 18.79
CA ALA A 5 -40.54 4.61 17.92
C ALA A 5 -39.26 5.17 18.60
N PHE A 6 -38.22 4.36 18.75
CA PHE A 6 -36.89 4.82 19.16
C PHE A 6 -36.26 5.57 17.98
N ALA A 7 -36.29 6.90 18.00
CA ALA A 7 -35.53 7.72 17.07
C ALA A 7 -34.10 7.85 17.61
N LEU A 8 -33.23 6.89 17.26
CA LEU A 8 -31.78 7.08 17.31
C LEU A 8 -31.43 8.11 16.24
N SER A 9 -31.27 9.37 16.66
CA SER A 9 -30.81 10.46 15.79
C SER A 9 -29.34 10.25 15.44
N THR A 10 -29.09 9.37 14.46
CA THR A 10 -27.85 9.30 13.70
C THR A 10 -27.69 10.58 12.90
N GLY A 11 -27.10 11.59 13.53
CA GLY A 11 -26.55 12.77 12.88
C GLY A 11 -25.03 12.74 13.02
N ALA A 12 -24.39 11.61 12.67
CA ALA A 12 -22.96 11.63 12.44
C ALA A 12 -22.73 12.57 11.26
N ALA A 13 -22.29 13.79 11.57
CA ALA A 13 -21.68 14.68 10.62
C ALA A 13 -20.54 13.89 9.98
N LEU A 14 -20.81 13.27 8.84
CA LEU A 14 -19.78 12.88 7.90
C LEU A 14 -19.16 14.20 7.47
N VAL A 15 -18.13 14.58 8.20
CA VAL A 15 -17.17 15.60 7.83
C VAL A 15 -16.70 15.16 6.45
N CYS A 16 -17.30 15.72 5.40
CA CYS A 16 -16.67 15.79 4.09
C CYS A 16 -15.39 16.58 4.32
N MET A 17 -14.35 15.90 4.82
CA MET A 17 -13.01 16.41 4.71
C MET A 17 -12.83 16.69 3.22
N PRO A 18 -12.56 17.93 2.81
CA PRO A 18 -12.07 18.13 1.47
C PRO A 18 -10.83 17.27 1.41
N ILE A 19 -10.90 16.18 0.64
CA ILE A 19 -9.71 15.53 0.12
C ILE A 19 -9.15 16.65 -0.73
N ALA A 20 -8.25 17.44 -0.14
CA ALA A 20 -7.47 18.41 -0.86
C ALA A 20 -6.86 17.56 -1.95
N SER A 21 -7.38 17.71 -3.16
CA SER A 21 -6.74 17.31 -4.38
C SER A 21 -5.50 18.18 -4.49
N ALA A 22 -4.51 17.88 -3.63
CA ALA A 22 -3.13 18.10 -3.92
C ALA A 22 -2.91 17.27 -5.18
N ARG A 23 -3.17 17.91 -6.33
CA ARG A 23 -2.57 17.44 -7.56
C ARG A 23 -1.09 17.32 -7.21
N PRO A 24 -0.48 16.13 -7.35
CA PRO A 24 0.94 16.02 -7.11
C PRO A 24 1.61 17.15 -7.90
N ASP A 25 2.29 18.04 -7.18
CA ASP A 25 3.12 19.06 -7.81
C ASP A 25 4.03 18.35 -8.81
N ALA A 26 4.39 18.98 -9.93
CA ALA A 26 5.22 18.33 -10.94
C ALA A 26 6.53 17.82 -10.29
N GLY A 27 6.66 16.50 -10.12
CA GLY A 27 7.75 15.87 -9.37
C GLY A 27 7.34 15.12 -8.08
N GLU A 28 6.08 15.16 -7.65
CA GLU A 28 5.60 14.38 -6.50
C GLU A 28 5.21 12.95 -6.90
N ALA A 29 5.62 11.99 -6.07
CA ALA A 29 5.30 10.58 -6.18
C ALA A 29 4.87 10.02 -4.82
N ASN A 30 3.80 9.24 -4.83
CA ASN A 30 3.34 8.48 -3.67
C ASN A 30 3.25 7.01 -4.05
N VAL A 31 3.68 6.12 -3.16
CA VAL A 31 3.59 4.68 -3.37
C VAL A 31 3.37 3.94 -2.04
N ALA A 32 2.50 2.93 -2.06
CA ALA A 32 2.22 2.07 -0.92
C ALA A 32 2.02 0.62 -1.36
N VAL A 33 2.57 -0.34 -0.60
CA VAL A 33 2.30 -1.77 -0.77
C VAL A 33 0.98 -2.11 -0.10
N LEU A 34 0.05 -2.68 -0.86
CA LEU A 34 -1.26 -3.12 -0.35
C LEU A 34 -1.25 -4.59 0.06
N LYS A 35 -0.53 -5.42 -0.70
CA LYS A 35 -0.53 -6.86 -0.52
C LYS A 35 0.72 -7.50 -1.10
N VAL A 36 1.22 -8.51 -0.38
CA VAL A 36 2.16 -9.52 -0.91
C VAL A 36 1.39 -10.83 -1.08
N ASN A 37 1.39 -11.39 -2.28
CA ASN A 37 0.79 -12.68 -2.56
C ASN A 37 1.76 -13.80 -2.15
N HIS A 38 1.47 -14.49 -1.06
CA HIS A 38 2.33 -15.57 -0.54
C HIS A 38 2.47 -16.75 -1.53
N ALA A 39 1.54 -16.97 -2.47
CA ALA A 39 1.61 -18.12 -3.37
C ALA A 39 2.71 -17.99 -4.44
N ASN A 40 3.07 -16.77 -4.83
CA ASN A 40 3.99 -16.51 -5.94
C ASN A 40 4.95 -15.33 -5.71
N GLY A 41 4.83 -14.62 -4.58
CA GLY A 41 5.66 -13.47 -4.25
C GLY A 41 5.31 -12.20 -5.03
N GLU A 42 4.15 -12.13 -5.68
CA GLU A 42 3.69 -10.91 -6.35
C GLU A 42 3.33 -9.81 -5.35
N VAL A 43 3.64 -8.58 -5.69
CA VAL A 43 3.34 -7.39 -4.91
C VAL A 43 2.26 -6.59 -5.64
N THR A 44 1.22 -6.20 -4.90
CA THR A 44 0.26 -5.20 -5.34
C THR A 44 0.59 -3.88 -4.66
N ALA A 45 0.88 -2.84 -5.45
CA ALA A 45 1.15 -1.50 -4.98
C ALA A 45 0.09 -0.52 -5.51
N ALA A 46 -0.32 0.44 -4.68
CA ALA A 46 -0.99 1.64 -5.12
C ALA A 46 0.05 2.75 -5.30
N TYR A 47 -0.09 3.54 -6.36
CA TYR A 47 0.81 4.66 -6.61
C TYR A 47 0.07 5.84 -7.25
N GLU A 48 0.63 7.02 -7.09
CA GLU A 48 0.22 8.25 -7.76
C GLU A 48 1.48 9.04 -8.09
N CYS A 49 1.62 9.50 -9.34
CA CYS A 49 2.77 10.28 -9.77
C CYS A 49 2.38 11.24 -10.90
N SER A 50 3.14 12.33 -11.02
CA SER A 50 2.99 13.33 -12.08
C SER A 50 4.35 13.91 -12.48
N GLY A 51 4.58 14.12 -13.78
CA GLY A 51 5.79 14.79 -14.28
C GLY A 51 7.09 13.98 -14.21
N ILE A 52 7.02 12.67 -13.96
CA ILE A 52 8.18 11.77 -13.97
C ILE A 52 8.35 11.17 -15.37
N GLU A 53 9.49 11.42 -16.03
CA GLU A 53 9.76 10.91 -17.39
C GLU A 53 9.94 9.39 -17.44
N ASN A 54 10.58 8.81 -16.43
CA ASN A 54 10.89 7.38 -16.37
C ASN A 54 10.43 6.78 -15.04
N PRO A 55 9.10 6.69 -14.80
CA PRO A 55 8.60 6.19 -13.54
C PRO A 55 8.94 4.71 -13.38
N LYS A 56 9.54 4.38 -12.23
CA LYS A 56 9.90 3.02 -11.84
C LYS A 56 9.52 2.81 -10.39
N ILE A 57 8.81 1.72 -10.10
CA ILE A 57 8.62 1.22 -8.74
C ILE A 57 9.63 0.11 -8.51
N GLU A 58 10.40 0.21 -7.43
CA GLU A 58 11.26 -0.87 -6.95
C GLU A 58 10.76 -1.28 -5.57
N VAL A 59 10.71 -2.58 -5.30
CA VAL A 59 10.38 -3.10 -3.97
C VAL A 59 11.46 -4.08 -3.52
N THR A 60 11.85 -3.96 -2.26
CA THR A 60 12.59 -4.99 -1.52
C THR A 60 11.70 -5.50 -0.40
N LEU A 61 11.34 -6.78 -0.47
CA LEU A 61 10.63 -7.49 0.57
C LEU A 61 11.63 -8.25 1.45
N THR A 62 11.48 -8.15 2.76
CA THR A 62 12.24 -8.93 3.74
C THR A 62 11.28 -9.76 4.58
N HIS A 63 11.42 -11.08 4.55
CA HIS A 63 10.62 -11.97 5.37
C HIS A 63 11.07 -11.92 6.83
N LYS A 64 10.18 -11.55 7.75
CA LYS A 64 10.53 -11.31 9.16
C LYS A 64 11.09 -12.54 9.87
N ALA A 65 10.53 -13.73 9.62
CA ALA A 65 10.89 -14.92 10.39
C ALA A 65 12.27 -15.48 10.06
N ASN A 66 12.82 -15.23 8.87
CA ASN A 66 14.10 -15.81 8.43
C ASN A 66 15.05 -14.82 7.74
N GLY A 67 14.67 -13.55 7.64
CA GLY A 67 15.48 -12.50 7.00
C GLY A 67 15.66 -12.66 5.49
N LYS A 68 14.98 -13.60 4.83
CA LYS A 68 15.12 -13.79 3.39
C LYS A 68 14.59 -12.56 2.65
N THR A 69 15.39 -12.02 1.75
CA THR A 69 15.03 -10.86 0.95
C THR A 69 14.67 -11.25 -0.48
N GLY A 70 13.76 -10.51 -1.10
CA GLY A 70 13.48 -10.58 -2.52
C GLY A 70 13.12 -9.22 -3.09
N LYS A 71 13.40 -9.05 -4.37
CA LYS A 71 13.29 -7.79 -5.09
C LYS A 71 12.35 -7.93 -6.27
N GLY A 72 11.63 -6.87 -6.59
CA GLY A 72 10.81 -6.76 -7.79
C GLY A 72 10.81 -5.31 -8.28
N GLU A 73 10.57 -5.14 -9.58
CA GLU A 73 10.47 -3.82 -10.17
C GLU A 73 9.43 -3.79 -11.28
N THR A 74 8.88 -2.61 -11.55
CA THR A 74 8.08 -2.34 -12.74
C THR A 74 8.31 -0.91 -13.22
N ASN A 75 8.40 -0.74 -14.54
CA ASN A 75 8.51 0.55 -15.23
C ASN A 75 7.29 0.84 -16.12
N LYS A 76 6.27 -0.03 -16.09
CA LYS A 76 5.03 0.13 -16.85
C LYS A 76 4.02 0.95 -16.04
N LEU A 77 4.37 2.21 -15.78
CA LEU A 77 3.60 3.09 -14.89
C LEU A 77 2.99 4.26 -15.66
N THR A 78 1.81 4.67 -15.22
CA THR A 78 1.10 5.84 -15.75
C THR A 78 1.16 6.96 -14.74
N CYS A 79 1.85 8.04 -15.06
CA CYS A 79 1.96 9.23 -14.19
C CYS A 79 1.09 10.39 -14.71
N ASP A 80 -0.23 10.23 -14.64
CA ASP A 80 -1.20 11.24 -15.04
C ASP A 80 -1.75 12.08 -13.86
N GLY A 81 -1.11 12.00 -12.69
CA GLY A 81 -1.53 12.66 -11.47
C GLY A 81 -2.81 12.08 -10.85
N LYS A 82 -3.08 10.79 -11.09
CA LYS A 82 -4.19 10.05 -10.47
C LYS A 82 -3.70 8.77 -9.78
N PRO A 83 -4.50 8.21 -8.86
CA PRO A 83 -4.19 6.91 -8.25
C PRO A 83 -4.30 5.75 -9.23
N HIS A 84 -3.31 4.87 -9.22
CA HIS A 84 -3.21 3.64 -10.01
C HIS A 84 -2.83 2.45 -9.13
N PHE A 85 -3.04 1.24 -9.67
CA PHE A 85 -2.56 0.00 -9.08
C PHE A 85 -1.61 -0.69 -10.05
N ALA A 86 -0.51 -1.24 -9.50
CA ALA A 86 0.41 -2.09 -10.23
C ALA A 86 0.54 -3.43 -9.51
N VAL A 87 0.64 -4.50 -10.30
CA VAL A 87 1.01 -5.83 -9.82
C VAL A 87 2.28 -6.25 -10.54
N PHE A 88 3.27 -6.69 -9.78
CA PHE A 88 4.55 -7.14 -10.32
C PHE A 88 5.15 -8.25 -9.46
N ALA A 89 5.93 -9.12 -10.08
CA ALA A 89 6.54 -10.26 -9.41
C ALA A 89 7.82 -9.86 -8.67
N THR A 90 8.11 -10.54 -7.57
CA THR A 90 9.41 -10.48 -6.89
C THR A 90 10.15 -11.80 -7.02
N ASN A 91 11.47 -11.79 -6.82
CA ASN A 91 12.27 -13.01 -6.76
C ASN A 91 12.34 -13.65 -5.36
N LEU A 92 11.50 -13.21 -4.40
CA LEU A 92 11.45 -13.79 -3.06
C LEU A 92 11.01 -15.27 -3.09
N GLY A 93 10.14 -15.59 -4.06
CA GLY A 93 9.47 -16.89 -4.17
C GLY A 93 8.26 -17.01 -3.24
N PRO A 94 7.61 -18.18 -3.22
CA PRO A 94 6.44 -18.43 -2.37
C PRO A 94 6.79 -18.41 -0.87
N GLY A 95 5.85 -17.91 -0.08
CA GLY A 95 5.83 -17.97 1.38
C GLY A 95 4.61 -18.75 1.89
N LYS A 96 4.40 -18.73 3.21
CA LYS A 96 3.24 -19.31 3.87
C LYS A 96 2.18 -18.24 4.11
N HIS A 97 0.93 -18.69 4.24
CA HIS A 97 -0.15 -17.80 4.62
C HIS A 97 0.11 -17.22 6.03
N GLY A 98 -0.03 -15.90 6.17
CA GLY A 98 0.20 -15.19 7.45
C GLY A 98 1.65 -14.74 7.67
N ASP A 99 2.58 -15.09 6.78
CA ASP A 99 3.96 -14.59 6.82
C ASP A 99 3.96 -13.06 6.81
N LYS A 100 4.78 -12.47 7.69
CA LYS A 100 4.96 -11.02 7.80
C LYS A 100 6.19 -10.60 7.00
N TYR A 101 6.06 -9.48 6.29
CA TYR A 101 7.12 -8.92 5.48
C TYR A 101 7.34 -7.46 5.84
N ASP A 102 8.59 -7.04 5.88
CA ASP A 102 8.95 -5.63 5.74
C ASP A 102 9.12 -5.33 4.26
N ALA A 103 8.61 -4.18 3.81
CA ALA A 103 8.70 -3.73 2.44
C ALA A 103 9.33 -2.35 2.38
N ASP A 104 10.47 -2.25 1.71
CA ASP A 104 11.05 -0.98 1.28
C ASP A 104 10.65 -0.77 -0.17
N ILE A 105 9.91 0.29 -0.45
CA ILE A 105 9.37 0.59 -1.79
C ILE A 105 9.78 1.99 -2.21
N SER A 106 10.17 2.15 -3.47
CA SER A 106 10.52 3.44 -4.05
C SER A 106 9.71 3.72 -5.32
N LEU A 107 9.47 5.01 -5.60
CA LEU A 107 8.95 5.50 -6.88
C LEU A 107 9.72 6.77 -7.25
N GLY A 108 10.59 6.68 -8.26
CA GLY A 108 11.50 7.78 -8.58
C GLY A 108 12.46 8.06 -7.42
N GLU A 109 12.48 9.28 -6.89
CA GLU A 109 13.30 9.67 -5.74
C GLU A 109 12.60 9.47 -4.37
N THR A 110 11.34 9.04 -4.37
CA THR A 110 10.57 8.85 -3.12
C THR A 110 10.74 7.44 -2.59
N ASP A 111 11.20 7.30 -1.33
CA ASP A 111 11.32 6.04 -0.61
C ASP A 111 10.29 5.95 0.52
N VAL A 112 9.60 4.81 0.61
CA VAL A 112 8.62 4.49 1.66
C VAL A 112 8.96 3.14 2.29
N ARG A 113 8.96 3.08 3.62
CA ARG A 113 9.20 1.85 4.38
C ARG A 113 7.95 1.43 5.13
N ILE A 114 7.48 0.22 4.84
CA ILE A 114 6.33 -0.41 5.50
C ILE A 114 6.85 -1.56 6.35
N GLN A 115 6.56 -1.53 7.65
CA GLN A 115 6.98 -2.58 8.57
C GLN A 115 5.81 -3.50 8.90
N GLY A 116 6.03 -4.81 8.80
CA GLY A 116 5.07 -5.79 9.29
C GLY A 116 5.04 -5.78 10.81
N GLN A 117 3.87 -5.49 11.40
CA GLN A 117 3.64 -5.67 12.84
C GLN A 117 3.27 -7.13 13.14
N GLU A 118 4.00 -7.72 14.08
CA GLU A 118 3.55 -8.86 14.87
C GLU A 118 2.67 -8.31 16.00
N ASP A 119 1.50 -8.91 16.22
CA ASP A 119 0.73 -8.60 17.43
C ASP A 119 1.63 -8.94 18.61
N ALA A 120 2.01 -7.92 19.38
CA ALA A 120 2.59 -8.16 20.70
C ALA A 120 1.54 -8.96 21.45
N ASN A 121 1.86 -10.22 21.76
CA ASN A 121 1.04 -11.09 22.58
C ASN A 121 0.67 -10.34 23.85
N VAL A 122 -0.53 -9.75 23.92
CA VAL A 122 -1.06 -9.13 25.14
C VAL A 122 -1.51 -10.28 26.03
N GLY A 123 -0.52 -10.99 26.55
CA GLY A 123 -0.68 -12.03 27.56
C GLY A 123 -0.58 -11.38 28.93
N GLY A 124 -1.71 -11.36 29.64
CA GLY A 124 -1.85 -10.97 31.03
C GLY A 124 -3.26 -11.23 31.51
#